data_AF-A0A925HUA1-F1
#
_entry.id   AF-A0A925HUA1-F1
#
_cell.length_a   1.000
_cell.length_b   1.000
_cell.length_c   1.000
_cell.angle_alpha   90.00
_cell.angle_beta   90.00
_cell.angle_gamma   90.00
#
_symmetry.space_group_name_H-M   'P 1'
#
loop_
_entity.id
_entity.type
_entity.pdbx_description
1 polymer ?
#
loop_
_entity_poly.entity_id
_entity_poly.type
_entity_poly.pdbx_seq_one_letter_code
_entity_poly.pdbx_strand_id
1 'polypeptide(L)'
;MDDKQLQPKLSAFEKIAGFDVLLIGIGILAMEILSIISSKTSMTAQGENSVTIKLSEFLSHIRYFALAIVALFAAFLFFKIKHLGWVISFALLLVSSLLAGYLAFVSFSILGITEEFYASIFLMLVLLVSIIILLTPKTRSKFKVGKRTFLPTLVFLLALIAVFFFLQ
;
A
#
# COMPACT_ATOMS: atom_id res chain seq x y z
N MET A 1 -4.02 -10.63 -42.68
CA MET A 1 -4.91 -10.86 -41.52
C MET A 1 -4.31 -10.09 -40.36
N ASP A 2 -4.87 -8.91 -40.10
CA ASP A 2 -4.44 -8.04 -39.00
C ASP A 2 -4.88 -8.67 -37.67
N ASP A 3 -3.97 -9.40 -37.04
CA ASP A 3 -4.09 -9.82 -35.66
C ASP A 3 -3.84 -8.60 -34.77
N LYS A 4 -4.82 -7.68 -34.73
CA LYS A 4 -4.93 -6.70 -33.65
C LYS A 4 -5.12 -7.50 -32.37
N GLN A 5 -4.01 -7.90 -31.77
CA GLN A 5 -3.94 -8.53 -30.47
C GLN A 5 -4.86 -7.76 -29.53
N LEU A 6 -6.01 -8.37 -29.23
CA LEU A 6 -6.97 -7.85 -28.26
C LEU A 6 -6.22 -7.76 -26.94
N GLN A 7 -5.67 -6.59 -26.64
CA GLN A 7 -5.02 -6.36 -25.36
C GLN A 7 -6.04 -6.75 -24.29
N PRO A 8 -5.66 -7.62 -23.33
CA PRO A 8 -6.57 -8.07 -22.30
C PRO A 8 -7.17 -6.84 -21.63
N LYS A 9 -8.49 -6.71 -21.57
CA LYS A 9 -9.13 -5.59 -20.90
C LYS A 9 -9.38 -5.94 -19.44
N LEU A 10 -9.13 -4.99 -18.54
CA LEU A 10 -9.48 -5.09 -17.13
C LEU A 10 -11.01 -5.07 -16.96
N SER A 11 -11.53 -6.03 -16.22
CA SER A 11 -12.92 -6.06 -15.76
C SER A 11 -13.17 -4.93 -14.76
N ALA A 12 -14.44 -4.52 -14.59
CA ALA A 12 -14.81 -3.53 -13.57
C ALA A 12 -14.30 -3.93 -12.18
N PHE A 13 -14.42 -5.21 -11.80
CA PHE A 13 -13.92 -5.72 -10.53
C PHE A 13 -12.39 -5.65 -10.40
N GLU A 14 -11.65 -5.90 -11.47
CA GLU A 14 -10.18 -5.80 -11.44
C GLU A 14 -9.73 -4.34 -11.33
N LYS A 15 -10.49 -3.41 -11.92
CA LYS A 15 -10.23 -1.98 -11.76
C LYS A 15 -10.40 -1.52 -10.32
N ILE A 16 -11.35 -2.09 -9.57
CA ILE A 16 -11.52 -1.80 -8.13
C ILE A 16 -10.24 -2.14 -7.38
N ALA A 17 -9.67 -3.33 -7.61
CA ALA A 17 -8.43 -3.72 -6.93
C ALA A 17 -7.22 -2.84 -7.30
N GLY A 18 -7.13 -2.41 -8.58
CA GLY A 18 -6.14 -1.42 -8.99
C GLY A 18 -6.36 -0.04 -8.35
N PHE A 19 -7.62 0.34 -8.15
CA PHE A 19 -8.01 1.58 -7.49
C PHE A 19 -7.71 1.55 -5.98
N ASP A 20 -7.89 0.41 -5.30
CA ASP A 20 -7.53 0.27 -3.89
C ASP A 20 -6.03 0.47 -3.67
N VAL A 21 -5.19 -0.08 -4.56
CA VAL A 21 -3.73 0.15 -4.51
C VAL A 21 -3.38 1.62 -4.72
N LEU A 22 -4.11 2.30 -5.62
CA LEU A 22 -3.96 3.73 -5.84
C LEU A 22 -4.37 4.53 -4.59
N LEU A 23 -5.48 4.17 -3.95
CA LEU A 23 -5.96 4.78 -2.70
C LEU A 23 -4.95 4.59 -1.58
N ILE A 24 -4.33 3.41 -1.45
CA ILE A 24 -3.24 3.18 -0.49
C ILE A 24 -2.10 4.16 -0.75
N GLY A 25 -1.62 4.28 -1.99
CA GLY A 25 -0.53 5.20 -2.32
C GLY A 25 -0.86 6.66 -2.04
N ILE A 26 -2.07 7.10 -2.41
CA ILE A 26 -2.56 8.46 -2.14
C ILE A 26 -2.71 8.69 -0.63
N GLY A 27 -3.26 7.73 0.10
CA GLY A 27 -3.46 7.83 1.55
C GLY A 27 -2.15 7.97 2.32
N ILE A 28 -1.13 7.19 1.94
CA ILE A 28 0.21 7.29 2.53
C ILE A 28 0.84 8.66 2.22
N LEU A 29 0.72 9.12 0.98
CA LEU A 29 1.22 10.43 0.59
C LEU A 29 0.49 11.58 1.31
N ALA A 30 -0.82 11.46 1.51
CA ALA A 30 -1.61 12.44 2.24
C ALA A 30 -1.23 12.48 3.73
N MET A 31 -1.09 11.32 4.37
CA MET A 31 -0.61 11.24 5.77
C MET A 31 0.78 11.86 5.92
N GLU A 32 1.68 11.61 4.97
CA GLU A 32 3.02 12.18 4.98
C GLU A 32 3.02 13.71 4.85
N ILE A 33 2.21 14.25 3.93
CA ILE A 33 2.02 15.70 3.79
C ILE A 33 1.46 16.30 5.09
N LEU A 34 0.45 15.67 5.69
CA LEU A 34 -0.13 16.12 6.96
C LEU A 34 0.89 16.08 8.11
N SER A 35 1.74 15.05 8.14
CA SER A 35 2.84 14.93 9.10
C SER A 35 3.85 16.08 8.97
N ILE A 36 4.23 16.43 7.75
CA ILE A 36 5.15 17.56 7.48
C ILE A 36 4.50 18.91 7.84
N ILE A 37 3.20 19.09 7.60
CA ILE A 37 2.50 20.32 7.98
C ILE A 37 2.38 20.41 9.50
N SER A 38 2.02 19.30 10.17
CA SER A 38 1.85 19.22 11.62
C SER A 38 3.16 19.41 12.38
N SER A 39 4.27 18.86 11.88
CA SER A 39 5.60 19.04 12.48
C SER A 39 6.09 20.49 12.41
N LYS A 40 5.66 21.30 11.43
CA LYS A 40 5.93 22.75 11.43
C LYS A 40 5.27 23.50 12.59
N THR A 41 4.16 22.99 13.12
CA THR A 41 3.47 23.55 14.30
C THR A 41 4.14 23.20 15.63
N SER A 42 5.01 22.19 15.69
CA SER A 42 5.80 21.82 16.88
C SER A 42 7.31 22.10 16.75
N MET A 43 7.81 22.46 15.55
CA MET A 43 9.19 22.90 15.26
C MET A 43 9.51 24.33 15.73
N THR A 44 8.77 24.86 16.70
CA THR A 44 9.16 26.07 17.46
C THR A 44 9.30 25.75 18.94
N ALA A 45 10.00 24.65 19.26
CA ALA A 45 10.79 24.64 20.48
C ALA A 45 11.95 25.62 20.26
N GLN A 46 11.84 26.80 20.87
CA GLN A 46 12.89 27.82 20.93
C GLN A 46 14.20 27.16 21.45
N GLY A 47 15.12 26.89 20.53
CA GLY A 47 16.51 26.57 20.81
C GLY A 47 17.33 27.39 19.83
N GLU A 48 18.14 28.29 20.36
CA GLU A 48 18.98 29.25 19.63
C GLU A 48 19.69 28.61 18.42
N ASN A 49 19.38 29.10 17.22
CA ASN A 49 20.23 29.07 16.03
C ASN A 49 20.79 27.74 15.47
N SER A 50 20.27 26.57 15.85
CA SER A 50 20.61 25.32 15.16
C SER A 50 19.37 24.52 14.77
N VAL A 51 19.15 24.37 13.46
CA VAL A 51 18.20 23.43 12.88
C VAL A 51 18.76 22.02 13.04
N THR A 52 18.57 21.43 14.22
CA THR A 52 18.99 20.06 14.51
C THR A 52 17.93 19.10 13.95
N ILE A 53 17.97 18.86 12.64
CA ILE A 53 17.14 17.82 12.03
C ILE A 53 17.58 16.49 12.61
N LYS A 54 16.69 15.81 13.35
CA LYS A 54 16.94 14.44 13.77
C LYS A 54 16.99 13.57 12.52
N LEU A 55 18.14 12.95 12.26
CA LEU A 55 18.35 12.09 11.10
C LEU A 55 17.26 11.00 10.99
N SER A 56 16.73 10.52 12.13
CA SER A 56 15.63 9.56 12.19
C SER A 56 14.32 10.10 11.60
N GLU A 57 13.95 11.35 11.88
CA GLU A 57 12.73 11.98 11.33
C GLU A 57 12.87 12.14 9.81
N PHE A 58 14.02 12.61 9.34
CA PHE A 58 14.31 12.76 7.91
C PHE A 58 14.27 11.42 7.15
N LEU A 59 14.88 10.36 7.72
CA LEU A 59 14.84 9.02 7.12
C LEU A 59 13.41 8.45 7.10
N SER A 60 12.60 8.73 8.12
CA SER A 60 11.20 8.32 8.16
C SER A 60 10.38 8.98 7.04
N HIS A 61 10.56 10.28 6.81
CA HIS A 61 9.90 11.00 5.72
C HIS A 61 10.29 10.43 4.34
N ILE A 62 11.59 10.23 4.09
CA ILE A 62 12.07 9.62 2.84
C ILE A 62 11.44 8.24 2.62
N ARG A 63 11.35 7.43 3.68
CA ARG A 63 10.73 6.11 3.61
C ARG A 63 9.26 6.19 3.18
N TYR A 64 8.47 7.06 3.79
CA TYR A 64 7.05 7.19 3.44
C TYR A 64 6.87 7.72 2.01
N PHE A 65 7.70 8.66 1.56
CA PHE A 65 7.71 9.09 0.16
C PHE A 65 8.08 7.96 -0.81
N ALA A 66 9.15 7.22 -0.52
CA ALA A 66 9.56 6.08 -1.34
C ALA A 66 8.43 5.04 -1.44
N LEU A 67 7.75 4.78 -0.33
CA LEU A 67 6.66 3.81 -0.28
C LEU A 67 5.41 4.30 -1.04
N ALA A 68 5.07 5.58 -0.94
CA ALA A 68 4.03 6.20 -1.75
C ALA A 68 4.33 6.09 -3.25
N ILE A 69 5.58 6.38 -3.67
CA ILE A 69 6.01 6.24 -5.06
C ILE A 69 5.87 4.79 -5.53
N VAL A 70 6.30 3.82 -4.71
CA VAL A 70 6.16 2.39 -5.01
C VAL A 70 4.68 2.01 -5.19
N ALA A 71 3.78 2.48 -4.33
CA ALA A 71 2.34 2.21 -4.44
C ALA A 71 1.70 2.83 -5.69
N LEU A 72 2.04 4.08 -6.02
CA LEU A 72 1.57 4.74 -7.23
C LEU A 72 2.10 4.04 -8.49
N PHE A 73 3.37 3.64 -8.48
CA PHE A 73 3.98 2.90 -9.58
C PHE A 73 3.36 1.51 -9.74
N ALA A 74 3.03 0.83 -8.63
CA ALA A 74 2.30 -0.43 -8.62
C ALA A 74 0.93 -0.29 -9.29
N ALA A 75 0.14 0.72 -8.88
CA ALA A 75 -1.16 0.99 -9.48
C ALA A 75 -1.05 1.29 -10.97
N PHE A 76 -0.08 2.10 -11.39
CA PHE A 76 0.17 2.39 -12.80
C PHE A 76 0.51 1.13 -13.60
N LEU A 77 1.42 0.29 -13.11
CA LEU A 77 1.77 -0.98 -13.75
C LEU A 77 0.60 -1.97 -13.77
N PHE A 78 -0.23 -1.95 -12.73
CA PHE A 78 -1.44 -2.76 -12.63
C PHE A 78 -2.43 -2.40 -13.73
N PHE A 79 -2.71 -1.11 -13.95
CA PHE A 79 -3.58 -0.65 -15.05
C PHE A 79 -3.00 -0.95 -16.44
N LYS A 80 -1.67 -1.07 -16.56
CA LYS A 80 -1.00 -1.54 -17.78
C LYS A 80 -0.89 -3.05 -17.90
N ILE A 81 -1.50 -3.82 -16.98
CA ILE A 81 -1.55 -5.29 -16.98
C ILE A 81 -0.12 -5.88 -17.07
N LYS A 82 0.81 -5.26 -16.34
CA LYS A 82 2.20 -5.72 -16.26
C LYS A 82 2.34 -6.70 -15.09
N HIS A 83 3.09 -7.77 -15.30
CA HIS A 83 3.37 -8.81 -14.30
C HIS A 83 3.85 -8.22 -12.96
N LEU A 84 4.81 -7.29 -13.00
CA LEU A 84 5.31 -6.59 -11.81
C LEU A 84 4.24 -5.77 -11.09
N GLY A 85 3.27 -5.21 -11.83
CA GLY A 85 2.13 -4.52 -11.23
C GLY A 85 1.31 -5.45 -10.33
N TRP A 86 1.03 -6.67 -10.79
CA TRP A 86 0.33 -7.67 -9.97
C TRP A 86 1.14 -8.04 -8.72
N VAL A 87 2.45 -8.28 -8.86
CA VAL A 87 3.33 -8.67 -7.75
C VAL A 87 3.36 -7.61 -6.65
N ILE A 88 3.61 -6.35 -7.04
CA ILE A 88 3.75 -5.23 -6.10
C ILE A 88 2.38 -4.91 -5.48
N SER A 89 1.32 -4.84 -6.28
CA SER A 89 -0.05 -4.62 -5.80
C SER A 89 -0.52 -5.69 -4.82
N PHE A 90 -0.26 -6.96 -5.13
CA PHE A 90 -0.66 -8.07 -4.25
C PHE A 90 0.05 -8.01 -2.90
N ALA A 91 1.36 -7.75 -2.91
CA ALA A 91 2.14 -7.61 -1.69
C ALA A 91 1.71 -6.39 -0.86
N LEU A 92 1.46 -5.24 -1.50
CA LEU A 92 0.94 -4.05 -0.83
C LEU A 92 -0.43 -4.30 -0.20
N LEU A 93 -1.37 -4.89 -0.94
CA LEU A 93 -2.69 -5.22 -0.43
C LEU A 93 -2.62 -6.17 0.77
N LEU A 94 -1.73 -7.17 0.74
CA LEU A 94 -1.52 -8.08 1.87
C LEU A 94 -1.00 -7.34 3.11
N VAL A 95 0.05 -6.52 2.96
CA VAL A 95 0.61 -5.76 4.10
C VAL A 95 -0.42 -4.79 4.65
N SER A 96 -1.13 -4.05 3.78
CA SER A 96 -2.18 -3.12 4.19
C SER A 96 -3.35 -3.82 4.87
N SER A 97 -3.73 -5.02 4.42
CA SER A 97 -4.79 -5.81 5.06
C SER A 97 -4.37 -6.29 6.44
N LEU A 98 -3.13 -6.75 6.61
CA LEU A 98 -2.56 -7.11 7.91
C LEU A 98 -2.49 -5.90 8.86
N LEU A 99 -2.08 -4.74 8.35
CA LEU A 99 -2.03 -3.51 9.13
C LEU A 99 -3.43 -3.07 9.58
N ALA A 100 -4.43 -3.12 8.69
CA ALA A 100 -5.82 -2.81 9.03
C ALA A 100 -6.38 -3.78 10.09
N GLY A 101 -6.06 -5.07 9.98
CA GLY A 101 -6.42 -6.08 10.98
C GLY A 101 -5.75 -5.85 12.33
N TYR A 102 -4.46 -5.48 12.33
CA TYR A 102 -3.75 -5.11 13.55
C TYR A 102 -4.37 -3.87 14.21
N LEU A 103 -4.67 -2.82 13.45
CA LEU A 103 -5.33 -1.62 13.95
C LEU A 103 -6.72 -1.94 14.53
N ALA A 104 -7.51 -2.78 13.85
CA ALA A 104 -8.81 -3.22 14.37
C ALA A 104 -8.67 -3.96 15.71
N PHE A 105 -7.68 -4.85 15.84
CA PHE A 105 -7.40 -5.56 17.09
C PHE A 105 -6.99 -4.59 18.21
N VAL A 106 -6.10 -3.65 17.92
CA VAL A 106 -5.64 -2.64 18.88
C VAL A 106 -6.81 -1.76 19.34
N SER A 107 -7.58 -1.19 18.41
CA SER A 107 -8.76 -0.37 18.73
C SER A 107 -9.75 -1.14 19.60
N PHE A 108 -10.02 -2.41 19.29
CA PHE A 108 -10.89 -3.26 20.10
C PHE A 108 -10.34 -3.48 21.51
N SER A 109 -9.03 -3.77 21.63
CA SER A 109 -8.40 -4.08 22.91
C SER A 109 -8.29 -2.88 23.86
N ILE A 110 -8.12 -1.67 23.32
CA ILE A 110 -7.89 -0.45 24.11
C ILE A 110 -9.20 0.32 24.33
N LEU A 111 -9.98 0.52 23.27
CA LEU A 111 -11.13 1.42 23.27
C LEU A 111 -12.47 0.69 23.18
N GLY A 112 -12.46 -0.63 22.92
CA GLY A 112 -13.67 -1.41 22.68
C GLY A 112 -14.26 -1.15 21.29
N ILE A 113 -15.58 -1.19 21.18
CA ILE A 113 -16.30 -1.01 19.92
C ILE A 113 -16.48 0.49 19.65
N THR A 114 -15.55 1.08 18.93
CA THR A 114 -15.57 2.50 18.52
C THR A 114 -15.69 2.67 17.00
N GLU A 115 -15.86 3.91 16.55
CA GLU A 115 -15.86 4.25 15.11
C GLU A 115 -14.57 3.82 14.41
N GLU A 116 -13.43 3.93 15.09
CA GLU A 116 -12.11 3.49 14.57
C GLU A 116 -12.06 1.98 14.33
N PHE A 117 -12.68 1.20 15.22
CA PHE A 117 -12.79 -0.26 15.06
C PHE A 117 -13.62 -0.61 13.82
N TYR A 118 -14.79 0.03 13.64
CA TYR A 118 -15.63 -0.17 12.46
C TYR A 118 -14.92 0.24 11.17
N ALA A 119 -14.22 1.38 11.17
CA ALA A 119 -13.46 1.86 10.02
C ALA A 119 -12.32 0.88 9.65
N SER A 120 -11.60 0.36 10.64
CA SER A 120 -10.50 -0.58 10.43
C SER A 120 -10.97 -1.92 9.89
N ILE A 121 -12.08 -2.46 10.41
CA ILE A 121 -12.69 -3.70 9.89
C ILE A 121 -13.20 -3.48 8.46
N PHE A 122 -13.91 -2.39 8.21
CA PHE A 122 -14.42 -2.08 6.87
C PHE A 122 -13.27 -2.00 5.86
N LEU A 123 -12.20 -1.28 6.19
CA LEU A 123 -11.00 -1.20 5.36
C LEU A 123 -10.38 -2.58 5.13
N MET A 124 -10.23 -3.40 6.18
CA MET A 124 -9.69 -4.76 6.06
C MET A 124 -10.52 -5.61 5.09
N LEU A 125 -11.86 -5.55 5.18
CA LEU A 125 -12.76 -6.31 4.30
C LEU A 125 -12.64 -5.86 2.84
N VAL A 126 -12.60 -4.56 2.57
CA VAL A 126 -12.41 -4.02 1.21
C VAL A 126 -11.09 -4.53 0.61
N LEU A 127 -10.00 -4.45 1.37
CA LEU A 127 -8.69 -4.95 0.93
C LEU A 127 -8.69 -6.46 0.67
N LEU A 128 -9.37 -7.25 1.51
CA LEU A 128 -9.52 -8.69 1.32
C LEU A 128 -10.30 -9.05 0.05
N VAL A 129 -11.36 -8.31 -0.26
CA VAL A 129 -12.10 -8.49 -1.53
C VAL A 129 -11.17 -8.26 -2.72
N SER A 130 -10.33 -7.23 -2.68
CA SER A 130 -9.36 -6.96 -3.73
C SER A 130 -8.28 -8.05 -3.85
N ILE A 131 -7.81 -8.61 -2.74
CA ILE A 131 -6.91 -9.76 -2.73
C ILE A 131 -7.56 -10.98 -3.41
N ILE A 132 -8.83 -11.28 -3.09
CA ILE A 132 -9.58 -12.39 -3.70
C ILE A 132 -9.72 -12.19 -5.22
N ILE A 133 -10.02 -10.96 -5.66
CA ILE A 133 -10.08 -10.60 -7.09
C ILE A 133 -8.72 -10.87 -7.75
N LEU A 134 -7.60 -10.46 -7.15
CA LEU A 134 -6.26 -10.71 -7.69
C LEU A 134 -5.89 -12.20 -7.75
N LEU A 135 -6.40 -13.01 -6.82
CA LEU A 135 -6.17 -14.46 -6.75
C LEU A 135 -7.00 -15.24 -7.79
N THR A 136 -8.04 -14.63 -8.37
CA THR A 136 -8.92 -15.27 -9.34
C THR A 136 -8.13 -15.74 -10.58
N PRO A 137 -8.36 -16.96 -11.10
CA PRO A 137 -7.58 -17.51 -12.21
C PRO A 137 -7.65 -16.65 -13.48
N LYS A 138 -8.79 -15.98 -13.72
CA LYS A 138 -8.97 -15.04 -14.84
C LYS A 138 -8.01 -13.85 -14.75
N THR A 139 -7.78 -13.32 -13.55
CA THR A 139 -6.88 -12.18 -13.35
C THR A 139 -5.42 -12.64 -13.42
N ARG A 140 -5.08 -13.77 -12.79
CA ARG A 140 -3.74 -14.35 -12.87
C ARG A 140 -3.28 -14.62 -14.31
N SER A 141 -4.17 -15.11 -15.17
CA SER A 141 -3.81 -15.38 -16.57
C SER A 141 -3.52 -14.08 -17.34
N LYS A 142 -4.29 -13.01 -17.13
CA LYS A 142 -4.06 -11.69 -17.76
C LYS A 142 -2.71 -11.09 -17.39
N PHE A 143 -2.32 -11.21 -16.12
CA PHE A 143 -1.03 -10.73 -15.62
C PHE A 143 0.14 -11.71 -15.84
N LYS A 144 -0.11 -12.85 -16.51
CA LYS A 144 0.88 -13.92 -16.77
C LYS A 144 1.53 -14.44 -15.49
N VAL A 145 0.75 -14.55 -14.42
CA VAL A 145 1.21 -14.98 -13.08
C VAL A 145 1.22 -16.49 -12.99
N GLY A 146 2.41 -17.10 -13.03
CA GLY A 146 2.61 -18.53 -12.81
C GLY A 146 3.22 -18.86 -11.43
N LYS A 147 3.49 -20.15 -11.17
CA LYS A 147 4.10 -20.65 -9.92
C LYS A 147 5.42 -19.95 -9.55
N ARG A 148 6.22 -19.56 -10.55
CA ARG A 148 7.49 -18.83 -10.37
C ARG A 148 7.32 -17.41 -9.83
N THR A 149 6.11 -16.86 -9.87
CA THR A 149 5.79 -15.52 -9.35
C THR A 149 5.66 -15.49 -7.83
N PHE A 150 5.51 -16.65 -7.18
CA PHE A 150 5.40 -16.71 -5.73
C PHE A 150 6.66 -16.20 -5.04
N LEU A 151 7.85 -16.60 -5.51
CA LEU A 151 9.12 -16.19 -4.93
C LEU A 151 9.35 -14.66 -4.96
N PRO A 152 9.25 -13.95 -6.11
CA PRO A 152 9.42 -12.49 -6.12
C PRO A 152 8.34 -11.78 -5.30
N THR A 153 7.12 -12.31 -5.24
CA THR A 153 6.05 -11.75 -4.40
C THR A 153 6.38 -11.89 -2.92
N LEU A 154 6.87 -13.06 -2.49
CA LEU A 154 7.29 -13.30 -1.12
C LEU A 154 8.48 -12.42 -0.72
N VAL A 155 9.50 -12.33 -1.58
CA VAL A 155 10.68 -11.48 -1.33
C VAL A 155 10.25 -10.02 -1.20
N PHE A 156 9.38 -9.54 -2.08
CA PHE A 156 8.90 -8.17 -2.02
C PHE A 156 8.00 -7.92 -0.80
N LEU A 157 7.17 -8.89 -0.42
CA LEU A 157 6.38 -8.84 0.81
C LEU A 157 7.27 -8.72 2.06
N LEU A 158 8.32 -9.54 2.15
CA LEU A 158 9.28 -9.49 3.25
C LEU A 158 10.02 -8.15 3.29
N ALA A 159 10.42 -7.62 2.13
CA ALA A 159 11.02 -6.30 2.04
C ALA A 159 10.08 -5.19 2.53
N LEU A 160 8.80 -5.23 2.15
CA LEU A 160 7.80 -4.28 2.65
C LEU A 160 7.62 -4.38 4.16
N ILE A 161 7.49 -5.59 4.71
CA ILE A 161 7.37 -5.82 6.15
C ILE A 161 8.61 -5.28 6.88
N ALA A 162 9.81 -5.54 6.36
CA ALA A 162 11.06 -5.02 6.93
C ALA A 162 11.06 -3.48 6.97
N VAL A 163 10.66 -2.84 5.88
CA VAL A 163 10.58 -1.37 5.80
C VAL A 163 9.53 -0.80 6.76
N PHE A 164 8.37 -1.45 6.89
CA PHE A 164 7.29 -0.99 7.76
C PHE A 164 7.60 -1.16 9.25
N PHE A 165 8.13 -2.32 9.67
CA PHE A 165 8.24 -2.68 11.08
C PHE A 165 9.65 -2.53 11.68
N PHE A 166 10.71 -2.72 10.89
CA PHE A 166 12.09 -2.75 11.42
C PHE A 166 12.86 -1.46 11.17
N LEU A 167 12.43 -0.63 10.22
CA LEU A 167 13.09 0.64 9.89
C LEU A 167 12.49 1.83 10.66
N GLN A 168 11.88 1.59 11.83
CA GLN A 168 11.34 2.62 12.74
C GLN A 168 12.46 3.25 13.58
#